data_AF-A0A1R1CG58-F1
#
_entry.id   AF-A0A1R1CG58-F1
#
_cell.length_a   1.000
_cell.length_b   1.000
_cell.length_c   1.000
_cell.angle_alpha   90.00
_cell.angle_beta   90.00
_cell.angle_gamma   90.00
#
_symmetry.space_group_name_H-M   'P 1'
#
loop_
_entity.id
_entity.type
_entity.pdbx_description
1 polymer ?
#
loop_
_entity_poly.entity_id
_entity_poly.type
_entity_poly.pdbx_seq_one_letter_code
_entity_poly.pdbx_strand_id
1 'polypeptide(L)'
;MKAIEANAKATTGKVNWVLFNPKTYATILYLLLSLPLGIIYFTVAITGLVLSIGLTPIFIGIPLFFGVAKLLNGIVSFEQSMIRQILGLPTPPFSNTYNHQSEAGQNWLMRMVRGFDGGLFIRNLLLILLRFVTGIVFFVIMVTVISLGLGFIALPVVHIILMNEIQLDILENNLFNYFHIDWTYNQQYMLYVGVGLVLFWIALRVVNGLMQIQRRIMYVDEPYQQQQQPVPAESQIHAQVQSSQYFKYQEDQPTQGMIQPVFRELL
;
A
#
# COMPACT_ATOMS: atom_id res chain seq x y z
N MET A 1 9.60 -28.60 -49.78
CA MET A 1 8.36 -27.86 -49.42
C MET A 1 7.57 -28.72 -48.44
N LYS A 2 7.67 -28.46 -47.13
CA LYS A 2 6.82 -29.11 -46.12
C LYS A 2 6.75 -28.21 -44.88
N ALA A 3 6.03 -27.12 -45.03
CA ALA A 3 5.55 -26.30 -43.94
C ALA A 3 4.08 -26.05 -44.25
N ILE A 4 3.20 -26.36 -43.30
CA ILE A 4 1.85 -25.84 -43.03
C ILE A 4 1.14 -26.95 -42.25
N GLU A 5 1.57 -27.19 -41.01
CA GLU A 5 0.72 -27.77 -39.95
C GLU A 5 1.21 -27.16 -38.64
N ALA A 6 1.07 -25.85 -38.54
CA ALA A 6 1.28 -25.15 -37.28
C ALA A 6 0.08 -24.23 -37.05
N ASN A 7 -0.55 -24.48 -35.90
CA ASN A 7 -1.24 -23.48 -35.12
C ASN A 7 -2.68 -23.14 -35.53
N ALA A 8 -3.59 -24.02 -35.14
CA ALA A 8 -4.96 -23.64 -34.81
C ALA A 8 -5.30 -24.11 -33.37
N LYS A 9 -4.44 -23.78 -32.39
CA LYS A 9 -4.91 -23.68 -31.01
C LYS A 9 -5.38 -22.26 -30.80
N ALA A 10 -6.64 -22.02 -31.17
CA ALA A 10 -7.38 -20.86 -30.73
C ALA A 10 -7.31 -20.84 -29.19
N THR A 11 -6.53 -19.91 -28.64
CA THR A 11 -6.58 -19.56 -27.23
C THR A 11 -7.94 -18.94 -27.01
N THR A 12 -8.91 -19.78 -26.63
CA THR A 12 -10.22 -19.35 -26.14
C THR A 12 -9.96 -18.41 -24.97
N GLY A 13 -10.00 -17.11 -25.27
CA GLY A 13 -9.90 -16.05 -24.28
C GLY A 13 -10.95 -16.32 -23.23
N LYS A 14 -10.49 -16.68 -22.03
CA LYS A 14 -11.35 -16.79 -20.86
C LYS A 14 -11.92 -15.40 -20.60
N VAL A 15 -13.12 -15.15 -21.10
CA VAL A 15 -13.91 -13.95 -20.80
C VAL A 15 -14.38 -14.12 -19.36
N ASN A 16 -13.49 -13.84 -18.40
CA ASN A 16 -13.84 -13.80 -16.99
C ASN A 16 -14.75 -12.60 -16.80
N TRP A 17 -16.06 -12.86 -16.81
CA TRP A 17 -17.09 -11.91 -16.42
C TRP A 17 -16.65 -11.19 -15.16
N VAL A 18 -16.38 -9.89 -15.28
CA VAL A 18 -15.89 -9.01 -14.20
C VAL A 18 -16.76 -9.11 -12.94
N LEU A 19 -18.01 -9.52 -13.11
CA LEU A 19 -19.02 -9.75 -12.09
C LEU A 19 -18.71 -10.91 -11.12
N PHE A 20 -17.90 -11.91 -11.50
CA PHE A 20 -17.61 -13.08 -10.64
C PHE A 20 -16.14 -13.16 -10.21
N ASN A 21 -15.38 -12.05 -10.30
CA ASN A 21 -14.04 -12.03 -9.73
C ASN A 21 -14.10 -11.78 -8.22
N PRO A 22 -13.62 -12.69 -7.36
CA PRO A 22 -13.58 -12.49 -5.91
C PRO A 22 -12.77 -11.24 -5.51
N LYS A 23 -11.82 -10.85 -6.37
CA LYS A 23 -11.02 -9.63 -6.21
C LYS A 23 -11.86 -8.35 -6.26
N THR A 24 -12.91 -8.29 -7.09
CA THR A 24 -13.80 -7.12 -7.20
C THR A 24 -14.58 -6.92 -5.90
N TYR A 25 -15.15 -8.00 -5.35
CA TYR A 25 -15.88 -7.97 -4.08
C TYR A 25 -14.98 -7.62 -2.90
N ALA A 26 -13.77 -8.18 -2.85
CA ALA A 26 -12.77 -7.81 -1.84
C ALA A 26 -12.40 -6.32 -1.91
N THR A 27 -12.29 -5.77 -3.13
CA THR A 27 -12.01 -4.34 -3.33
C THR A 27 -13.18 -3.46 -2.90
N ILE A 28 -14.42 -3.83 -3.23
CA ILE A 28 -15.62 -3.10 -2.81
C ILE A 28 -15.71 -3.07 -1.28
N LEU A 29 -15.54 -4.23 -0.64
CA LEU A 29 -15.54 -4.33 0.82
C LEU A 29 -14.43 -3.47 1.42
N TYR A 30 -13.24 -3.53 0.85
CA TYR A 30 -12.10 -2.70 1.28
C TYR A 30 -12.37 -1.19 1.16
N LEU A 31 -12.99 -0.74 0.06
CA LEU A 31 -13.37 0.66 -0.11
C LEU A 31 -14.47 1.07 0.88
N LEU A 32 -15.40 0.17 1.20
CA LEU A 32 -16.44 0.41 2.20
C LEU A 32 -15.84 0.49 3.62
N LEU A 33 -14.83 -0.34 3.90
CA LEU A 33 -14.07 -0.32 5.15
C LEU A 33 -13.01 0.79 5.21
N SER A 34 -12.74 1.49 4.11
CA SER A 34 -11.68 2.50 4.07
C SER A 34 -11.92 3.67 5.03
N LEU A 35 -13.18 4.06 5.24
CA LEU A 35 -13.57 5.09 6.20
C LEU A 35 -13.42 4.62 7.66
N PRO A 36 -14.03 3.50 8.11
CA PRO A 36 -13.87 3.06 9.50
C PRO A 36 -12.40 2.73 9.82
N LEU A 37 -11.65 2.12 8.89
CA LEU A 37 -10.20 1.91 9.07
C LEU A 37 -9.44 3.24 9.20
N GLY A 38 -9.74 4.20 8.31
CA GLY A 38 -9.14 5.54 8.37
C GLY A 38 -9.40 6.25 9.69
N ILE A 39 -10.63 6.17 10.22
CA ILE A 39 -11.01 6.74 11.53
C ILE A 39 -10.21 6.07 12.65
N ILE A 40 -10.11 4.74 12.66
CA ILE A 40 -9.35 4.01 13.68
C ILE A 40 -7.88 4.44 13.65
N TYR A 41 -7.25 4.44 12.48
CA TYR A 41 -5.85 4.80 12.33
C TYR A 41 -5.58 6.25 12.74
N PHE A 42 -6.43 7.17 12.29
CA PHE A 42 -6.33 8.59 12.64
C PHE A 42 -6.51 8.80 14.15
N THR A 43 -7.54 8.20 14.73
CA THR A 43 -7.83 8.32 16.16
C THR A 43 -6.65 7.82 16.99
N VAL A 44 -6.12 6.62 16.68
CA VAL A 44 -4.96 6.07 17.39
C VAL A 44 -3.72 6.94 17.21
N ALA A 45 -3.48 7.48 16.02
CA ALA A 45 -2.33 8.35 15.78
C ALA A 45 -2.39 9.65 16.57
N ILE A 46 -3.53 10.36 16.52
CA ILE A 46 -3.69 11.63 17.20
C ILE A 46 -3.76 11.44 18.72
N THR A 47 -4.57 10.49 19.20
CA THR A 47 -4.66 10.21 20.65
C THR A 47 -3.33 9.74 21.22
N GLY A 48 -2.62 8.83 20.53
CA GLY A 48 -1.30 8.37 20.94
C GLY A 48 -0.29 9.51 21.02
N LEU A 49 -0.29 10.43 20.05
CA LEU A 49 0.61 11.58 20.06
C LEU A 49 0.28 12.57 21.18
N VAL A 50 -0.99 12.93 21.33
CA VAL A 50 -1.44 13.85 22.38
C VAL A 50 -1.15 13.28 23.76
N LEU A 51 -1.39 11.98 23.99
CA LEU A 51 -1.06 11.30 25.24
C LEU A 51 0.44 11.27 25.50
N SER A 52 1.25 11.04 24.47
CA SER A 52 2.72 11.04 24.60
C SER A 52 3.24 12.40 25.07
N ILE A 53 2.74 13.48 24.45
CA ILE A 53 3.12 14.85 24.79
C ILE A 53 2.61 15.20 26.19
N GLY A 54 1.32 14.91 26.48
CA GLY A 54 0.70 15.21 27.78
C GLY A 54 1.32 14.46 28.96
N LEU A 55 1.84 13.25 28.74
CA LEU A 55 2.51 12.44 29.77
C LEU A 55 4.02 12.69 29.86
N THR A 56 4.57 13.59 29.04
CA THR A 56 6.00 13.93 29.06
C THR A 56 6.46 14.47 30.42
N PRO A 57 5.71 15.35 31.12
CA PRO A 57 6.09 15.83 32.46
C PRO A 57 6.23 14.71 33.51
N ILE A 58 5.56 13.57 33.31
CA ILE A 58 5.56 12.41 34.21
C ILE A 58 6.68 11.43 33.81
N PHE A 59 7.57 11.78 32.87
CA PHE A 59 8.60 10.93 32.28
C PHE A 59 8.09 9.69 31.50
N ILE A 60 6.80 9.35 31.61
CA ILE A 60 6.15 8.23 30.90
C ILE A 60 5.89 8.57 29.41
N GLY A 61 5.77 9.85 29.08
CA GLY A 61 5.47 10.31 27.72
C GLY A 61 6.52 9.88 26.69
N ILE A 62 7.80 9.86 27.06
CA ILE A 62 8.90 9.49 26.14
C ILE A 62 8.82 8.00 25.74
N PRO A 63 8.76 7.01 26.68
CA PRO A 63 8.50 5.62 26.31
C PRO A 63 7.22 5.42 25.51
N LEU A 64 6.15 6.14 25.86
CA LEU A 64 4.86 6.03 25.19
C LEU A 64 4.95 6.51 23.73
N PHE A 65 5.68 7.60 23.46
CA PHE A 65 5.93 8.10 22.11
C PHE A 65 6.56 7.04 21.20
N PHE A 66 7.60 6.34 21.67
CA PHE A 66 8.23 5.28 20.89
C PHE A 66 7.29 4.09 20.68
N GLY A 67 6.44 3.77 21.67
CA GLY A 67 5.37 2.79 21.53
C GLY A 67 4.38 3.16 20.43
N VAL A 68 3.92 4.42 20.41
CA VAL A 68 3.03 4.96 19.39
C VAL A 68 3.71 4.94 18.02
N ALA A 69 4.96 5.41 17.91
CA ALA A 69 5.70 5.40 16.64
C ALA A 69 5.83 3.99 16.05
N LYS A 70 6.10 2.97 16.89
CA LYS A 70 6.12 1.57 16.47
C LYS A 70 4.74 1.08 16.03
N LEU A 71 3.69 1.50 16.73
CA LEU A 71 2.30 1.20 16.38
C LEU A 71 1.93 1.81 15.02
N LEU A 72 2.26 3.08 14.76
CA LEU A 72 2.02 3.73 13.46
C LEU A 72 2.72 2.99 12.33
N ASN A 73 3.96 2.54 12.55
CA ASN A 73 4.67 1.73 11.57
C ASN A 73 3.97 0.39 11.30
N GLY A 74 3.44 -0.26 12.35
CA GLY A 74 2.62 -1.46 12.22
C GLY A 74 1.35 -1.22 11.39
N ILE A 75 0.64 -0.12 11.64
CA ILE A 75 -0.56 0.28 10.88
C ILE A 75 -0.24 0.46 9.41
N VAL A 76 0.81 1.23 9.08
CA VAL A 76 1.19 1.47 7.68
C VAL A 76 1.60 0.18 6.99
N SER A 77 2.33 -0.70 7.69
CA SER A 77 2.74 -2.00 7.15
C SER A 77 1.56 -2.93 6.91
N PHE A 78 0.58 -2.95 7.83
CA PHE A 78 -0.66 -3.70 7.68
C PHE A 78 -1.45 -3.22 6.46
N GLU A 79 -1.58 -1.90 6.31
CA GLU A 79 -2.31 -1.29 5.20
C GLU A 79 -1.65 -1.60 3.85
N GLN A 80 -0.31 -1.50 3.79
CA GLN A 80 0.47 -1.92 2.62
C GLN A 80 0.29 -3.41 2.30
N SER A 81 0.23 -4.27 3.32
CA SER A 81 -0.01 -5.70 3.15
C SER A 81 -1.40 -5.98 2.57
N MET A 82 -2.46 -5.33 3.07
CA MET A 82 -3.81 -5.48 2.53
C MET A 82 -3.88 -5.06 1.05
N ILE A 83 -3.29 -3.91 0.70
CA ILE A 83 -3.25 -3.45 -0.70
C ILE A 83 -2.51 -4.46 -1.59
N ARG A 84 -1.36 -4.97 -1.13
CA ARG A 84 -0.57 -5.98 -1.86
C ARG A 84 -1.37 -7.28 -2.05
N GLN A 85 -2.06 -7.76 -1.03
CA GLN A 85 -2.89 -8.97 -1.11
C GLN A 85 -4.02 -8.81 -2.13
N ILE A 86 -4.71 -7.66 -2.12
CA ILE A 86 -5.81 -7.41 -3.07
C ILE A 86 -5.27 -7.28 -4.51
N LEU A 87 -4.12 -6.64 -4.68
CA LEU A 87 -3.46 -6.50 -5.99
C LEU A 87 -2.70 -7.75 -6.45
N GLY A 88 -2.46 -8.72 -5.57
CA GLY A 88 -1.64 -9.91 -5.84
C GLY A 88 -0.14 -9.61 -5.98
N LEU A 89 0.36 -8.56 -5.32
CA LEU A 89 1.78 -8.20 -5.32
C LEU A 89 2.54 -9.04 -4.27
N PRO A 90 3.81 -9.44 -4.54
CA PRO A 90 4.62 -10.15 -3.55
C PRO A 90 4.87 -9.30 -2.31
N THR A 91 4.82 -9.95 -1.13
CA THR A 91 5.21 -9.33 0.13
C THR A 91 6.70 -9.01 0.08
N PRO A 92 7.13 -7.80 0.50
CA PRO A 92 8.54 -7.50 0.55
C PRO A 92 9.19 -8.43 1.57
N PRO A 93 10.38 -8.98 1.31
CA PRO A 93 11.08 -9.77 2.31
C PRO A 93 11.28 -8.90 3.55
N PHE A 94 10.91 -9.40 4.72
CA PHE A 94 11.18 -8.74 5.99
C PHE A 94 12.68 -8.43 6.04
N SER A 95 13.06 -7.16 5.93
CA SER A 95 14.44 -6.72 6.13
C SER A 95 14.72 -6.83 7.63
N ASN A 96 15.06 -8.05 8.05
CA ASN A 96 15.68 -8.29 9.35
C ASN A 96 17.08 -7.71 9.30
N THR A 97 17.21 -6.43 9.59
CA THR A 97 18.47 -5.90 10.08
C THR A 97 18.61 -6.32 11.55
N TYR A 98 18.70 -7.63 11.78
CA TYR A 98 19.14 -8.20 13.04
C TYR A 98 20.67 -8.22 13.03
N ASN A 99 21.28 -7.06 13.20
CA ASN A 99 22.66 -6.95 13.62
C ASN A 99 22.75 -5.78 14.60
N HIS A 100 22.18 -5.98 15.79
CA HIS A 100 22.51 -5.15 16.94
C HIS A 100 23.30 -6.02 17.90
N GLN A 101 24.63 -5.96 17.75
CA GLN A 101 25.59 -6.53 18.69
C GLN A 101 25.19 -6.05 20.08
N SER A 102 24.79 -6.99 20.93
CA SER A 102 24.24 -6.73 22.26
C SER A 102 25.35 -6.26 23.20
N GLU A 103 25.52 -4.95 23.33
CA GLU A 103 26.25 -4.34 24.46
C GLU A 103 25.37 -4.43 25.71
N ALA A 104 25.58 -5.50 26.48
CA ALA A 104 24.97 -5.70 27.80
C ALA A 104 25.41 -4.57 28.76
N GLY A 105 24.58 -3.54 28.90
CA GLY A 105 24.81 -2.45 29.87
C GLY A 105 24.20 -1.09 29.50
N GLN A 106 23.82 -0.85 28.24
CA GLN A 106 23.28 0.46 27.86
C GLN A 106 21.81 0.66 28.26
N ASN A 107 21.54 1.85 28.83
CA ASN A 107 20.22 2.39 29.19
C ASN A 107 19.20 2.10 28.08
N TRP A 108 18.09 1.45 28.42
CA TRP A 108 17.08 1.04 27.43
C TRP A 108 16.53 2.23 26.63
N LEU A 109 16.45 3.42 27.23
CA LEU A 109 16.04 4.66 26.56
C LEU A 109 16.99 5.03 25.41
N MET A 110 18.32 4.86 25.60
CA MET A 110 19.30 5.14 24.55
C MET A 110 19.12 4.20 23.34
N ARG A 111 18.66 2.97 23.57
CA ARG A 111 18.33 2.01 22.52
C ARG A 111 17.10 2.43 21.72
N MET A 112 16.05 2.89 22.40
CA MET A 112 14.84 3.40 21.74
C MET A 112 15.12 4.63 20.89
N VAL A 113 15.93 5.57 21.41
CA VAL A 113 16.30 6.80 20.68
C VAL A 113 17.18 6.48 19.47
N ARG A 114 18.17 5.58 19.58
CA ARG A 114 19.04 5.21 18.44
C ARG A 114 18.31 4.44 17.33
N GLY A 115 17.28 3.66 17.68
CA GLY A 115 16.48 2.91 16.71
C GLY A 115 15.37 3.73 16.05
N PHE A 116 15.21 5.01 16.43
CA PHE A 116 14.13 5.84 15.93
C PHE A 116 14.56 6.66 14.72
N ASP A 117 13.86 6.43 13.62
CA ASP A 117 13.96 7.26 12.42
C ASP A 117 12.80 8.28 12.44
N GLY A 118 13.14 9.54 12.73
CA GLY A 118 12.18 10.64 12.74
C GLY A 118 11.54 10.88 11.37
N GLY A 119 12.29 10.65 10.29
CA GLY A 119 11.78 10.76 8.92
C GLY A 119 10.72 9.70 8.63
N LEU A 120 10.98 8.45 9.05
CA LEU A 120 10.00 7.36 8.96
C LEU A 120 8.73 7.66 9.76
N PHE A 121 8.88 8.17 10.99
CA PHE A 121 7.74 8.53 11.84
C PHE A 121 6.86 9.60 11.19
N ILE A 122 7.47 10.71 10.72
CA ILE A 122 6.74 11.81 10.07
C ILE A 122 6.06 11.31 8.79
N ARG A 123 6.75 10.48 8.00
CA ARG A 123 6.17 9.85 6.81
C ARG A 123 4.96 9.00 7.18
N ASN A 124 5.08 8.13 8.18
CA ASN A 124 4.00 7.23 8.60
C ASN A 124 2.80 8.01 9.16
N LEU A 125 3.05 9.07 9.93
CA LEU A 125 2.01 9.96 10.41
C LEU A 125 1.28 10.66 9.26
N LEU A 126 2.02 11.21 8.30
CA LEU A 126 1.46 11.86 7.12
C LEU A 126 0.65 10.88 6.27
N LEU A 127 1.14 9.65 6.09
CA LEU A 127 0.43 8.59 5.38
C LEU A 127 -0.88 8.23 6.06
N ILE A 128 -0.92 8.14 7.40
CA ILE A 128 -2.16 7.87 8.14
C ILE A 128 -3.15 9.02 8.01
N LEU A 129 -2.68 10.26 8.08
CA LEU A 129 -3.54 11.44 7.90
C LEU A 129 -4.13 11.48 6.48
N LEU A 130 -3.29 11.23 5.47
CA LEU A 130 -3.74 11.14 4.08
C LEU A 130 -4.67 9.93 3.86
N ARG A 131 -4.45 8.83 4.57
CA ARG A 131 -5.32 7.65 4.53
C ARG A 131 -6.72 7.97 5.01
N PHE A 132 -6.85 8.78 6.07
CA PHE A 132 -8.15 9.23 6.56
C PHE A 132 -8.90 10.07 5.52
N VAL A 133 -8.25 11.06 4.92
CA VAL A 133 -8.86 11.93 3.89
C VAL A 133 -9.28 11.11 2.66
N THR A 134 -8.38 10.24 2.18
CA THR A 134 -8.69 9.37 1.03
C THR A 134 -9.80 8.37 1.34
N GLY A 135 -9.84 7.82 2.56
CA GLY A 135 -10.92 6.94 3.00
C GLY A 135 -12.30 7.61 2.96
N ILE A 136 -12.40 8.88 3.35
CA ILE A 136 -13.66 9.65 3.23
C ILE A 136 -14.08 9.77 1.77
N VAL A 137 -13.18 10.24 0.91
CA VAL A 137 -13.48 10.46 -0.52
C VAL A 137 -13.91 9.15 -1.18
N PHE A 138 -13.17 8.07 -0.92
CA PHE A 138 -13.45 6.76 -1.52
C PHE A 138 -14.76 6.17 -1.03
N PHE A 139 -15.04 6.26 0.27
CA PHE A 139 -16.30 5.81 0.84
C PHE A 139 -17.49 6.57 0.27
N VAL A 140 -17.43 7.92 0.23
CA VAL A 140 -18.50 8.75 -0.30
C VAL A 140 -18.79 8.41 -1.76
N ILE A 141 -17.75 8.40 -2.61
CA ILE A 141 -17.91 8.05 -4.03
C ILE A 141 -18.52 6.65 -4.17
N MET A 142 -18.02 5.67 -3.42
CA MET A 142 -18.50 4.30 -3.53
C MET A 142 -19.97 4.17 -3.13
N VAL A 143 -20.37 4.76 -2.01
CA VAL A 143 -21.75 4.75 -1.51
C VAL A 143 -22.67 5.49 -2.47
N THR A 144 -22.26 6.66 -2.97
CA THR A 144 -23.06 7.44 -3.93
C THR A 144 -23.31 6.66 -5.21
N VAL A 145 -22.28 6.05 -5.81
CA VAL A 145 -22.44 5.34 -7.08
C VAL A 145 -23.25 4.04 -6.91
N ILE A 146 -23.01 3.27 -5.83
CA ILE A 146 -23.82 2.09 -5.53
C ILE A 146 -25.30 2.48 -5.34
N SER A 147 -25.55 3.53 -4.55
CA SER A 147 -26.91 4.00 -4.25
C SER A 147 -27.64 4.49 -5.50
N LEU A 148 -26.96 5.26 -6.37
CA LEU A 148 -27.53 5.66 -7.65
C LEU A 148 -27.84 4.46 -8.55
N GLY A 149 -26.88 3.55 -8.72
CA GLY A 149 -27.05 2.37 -9.57
C GLY A 149 -28.21 1.49 -9.12
N LEU A 150 -28.27 1.17 -7.84
CA LEU A 150 -29.39 0.42 -7.25
C LEU A 150 -30.71 1.17 -7.34
N GLY A 151 -30.70 2.49 -7.11
CA GLY A 151 -31.90 3.32 -7.19
C GLY A 151 -32.53 3.30 -8.59
N PHE A 152 -31.73 3.47 -9.64
CA PHE A 152 -32.21 3.43 -11.03
C PHE A 152 -32.67 2.02 -11.46
N ILE A 153 -31.98 0.97 -11.00
CA ILE A 153 -32.36 -0.42 -11.30
C ILE A 153 -33.66 -0.81 -10.56
N ALA A 154 -33.84 -0.34 -9.33
CA ALA A 154 -35.03 -0.63 -8.53
C ALA A 154 -36.23 0.25 -8.89
N LEU A 155 -36.01 1.37 -9.57
CA LEU A 155 -37.03 2.35 -9.96
C LEU A 155 -38.29 1.72 -10.58
N PRO A 156 -38.23 0.83 -11.61
CA PRO A 156 -39.43 0.24 -12.19
C PRO A 156 -40.23 -0.58 -11.17
N VAL A 157 -39.55 -1.33 -10.29
CA VAL A 157 -40.19 -2.13 -9.24
C VAL A 157 -40.86 -1.22 -8.21
N VAL A 158 -40.16 -0.18 -7.78
CA VAL A 158 -40.68 0.81 -6.81
C VAL A 158 -41.91 1.53 -7.38
N HIS A 159 -41.88 1.93 -8.66
CA HIS A 159 -43.02 2.59 -9.31
C HIS A 159 -44.26 1.68 -9.37
N ILE A 160 -44.10 0.41 -9.73
CA ILE A 160 -45.22 -0.56 -9.77
C ILE A 160 -45.88 -0.69 -8.38
N ILE A 161 -45.07 -0.82 -7.33
CA ILE A 161 -45.59 -0.96 -5.96
C ILE A 161 -46.27 0.35 -5.51
N LEU A 162 -45.68 1.50 -5.79
CA LEU A 162 -46.26 2.80 -5.43
C LEU A 162 -47.58 3.06 -6.13
N MET A 163 -47.67 2.72 -7.42
CA MET A 163 -48.90 2.84 -8.19
C MET A 163 -49.99 1.93 -7.62
N ASN A 164 -49.65 0.69 -7.24
CA ASN A 164 -50.60 -0.28 -6.70
C ASN A 164 -51.12 0.08 -5.29
N GLU A 165 -50.22 0.50 -4.40
CA GLU A 165 -50.56 0.71 -2.98
C GLU A 165 -51.09 2.11 -2.68
N ILE A 166 -50.45 3.14 -3.26
CA ILE A 166 -50.69 4.53 -2.89
C ILE A 166 -51.13 5.40 -4.07
N GLN A 167 -51.33 4.81 -5.26
CA GLN A 167 -51.76 5.50 -6.48
C GLN A 167 -50.89 6.73 -6.82
N LEU A 168 -49.63 6.74 -6.37
CA LEU A 168 -48.69 7.81 -6.65
C LEU A 168 -47.91 7.49 -7.91
N ASP A 169 -48.17 8.27 -8.97
CA ASP A 169 -47.37 8.22 -10.18
C ASP A 169 -46.14 9.14 -10.05
N ILE A 170 -45.05 8.61 -9.50
CA ILE A 170 -43.76 9.33 -9.45
C ILE A 170 -43.16 9.62 -10.82
N LEU A 171 -43.74 9.08 -11.91
CA LEU A 171 -43.33 9.32 -13.28
C LEU A 171 -44.25 10.31 -14.02
N GLU A 172 -45.34 10.80 -13.43
CA GLU A 172 -46.24 11.74 -14.12
C GLU A 172 -45.55 13.09 -14.41
N ASN A 173 -44.86 13.66 -13.42
CA ASN A 173 -44.16 14.94 -13.52
C ASN A 173 -42.64 14.78 -13.66
N ASN A 174 -42.22 13.86 -14.52
CA ASN A 174 -40.81 13.58 -14.74
C ASN A 174 -40.13 14.60 -15.69
N LEU A 175 -38.81 14.54 -15.81
CA LEU A 175 -38.03 15.40 -16.71
C LEU A 175 -38.50 15.33 -18.17
N PHE A 176 -38.99 14.17 -18.64
CA PHE A 176 -39.43 13.98 -20.02
C PHE A 176 -40.73 14.72 -20.30
N ASN A 177 -41.67 14.72 -19.36
CA ASN A 177 -42.91 15.49 -19.45
C ASN A 177 -42.62 17.00 -19.45
N TYR A 178 -41.62 17.46 -18.66
CA TYR A 178 -41.15 18.86 -18.72
C TYR A 178 -40.59 19.24 -20.11
N PHE A 179 -39.88 18.33 -20.77
CA PHE A 179 -39.37 18.54 -22.13
C PHE A 179 -40.38 18.19 -23.24
N HIS A 180 -41.65 17.93 -22.91
CA HIS A 180 -42.71 17.54 -23.86
C HIS A 180 -42.34 16.29 -24.70
N ILE A 181 -41.67 15.33 -24.06
CA ILE A 181 -41.26 14.07 -24.67
C ILE A 181 -42.28 12.99 -24.25
N ASP A 182 -43.17 12.62 -25.17
CA ASP A 182 -44.28 11.66 -24.94
C ASP A 182 -43.82 10.19 -24.94
N TRP A 183 -42.89 9.84 -24.06
CA TRP A 183 -42.41 8.46 -23.94
C TRP A 183 -43.39 7.59 -23.16
N THR A 184 -43.59 6.36 -23.63
CA THR A 184 -44.37 5.36 -22.89
C THR A 184 -43.63 4.91 -21.63
N TYR A 185 -44.35 4.51 -20.58
CA TYR A 185 -43.76 3.99 -19.33
C TYR A 185 -42.71 2.88 -19.59
N ASN A 186 -42.98 1.97 -20.53
CA ASN A 186 -42.05 0.90 -20.90
C ASN A 186 -40.72 1.42 -21.47
N GLN A 187 -40.76 2.44 -22.32
CA GLN A 187 -39.55 3.07 -22.88
C GLN A 187 -38.76 3.79 -21.78
N GLN A 188 -39.47 4.44 -20.85
CA GLN A 188 -38.87 5.12 -19.72
C GLN A 188 -38.20 4.15 -18.74
N TYR A 189 -38.83 3.02 -18.42
CA TYR A 189 -38.21 1.98 -17.60
C TYR A 189 -36.94 1.43 -18.25
N MET A 190 -36.97 1.18 -19.56
CA MET A 190 -35.81 0.67 -20.29
C MET A 190 -34.64 1.66 -20.26
N LEU A 191 -34.92 2.97 -20.35
CA LEU A 191 -33.91 4.01 -20.20
C LEU A 191 -33.35 4.06 -18.79
N TYR A 192 -34.18 4.08 -17.75
CA TYR A 192 -33.67 4.12 -16.37
C TYR A 192 -32.86 2.89 -16.00
N VAL A 193 -33.29 1.69 -16.42
CA VAL A 193 -32.49 0.48 -16.25
C VAL A 193 -31.18 0.57 -17.03
N GLY A 194 -31.22 1.07 -18.27
CA GLY A 194 -30.02 1.30 -19.08
C GLY A 194 -29.03 2.28 -18.43
N VAL A 195 -29.53 3.42 -17.93
CA VAL A 195 -28.74 4.40 -17.18
C VAL A 195 -28.17 3.78 -15.91
N GLY A 196 -28.98 3.03 -15.17
CA GLY A 196 -28.54 2.29 -13.98
C GLY A 196 -27.41 1.30 -14.28
N LEU A 197 -27.49 0.55 -15.38
CA LEU A 197 -26.44 -0.36 -15.83
C LEU A 197 -25.16 0.38 -16.25
N VAL A 198 -25.27 1.51 -16.94
CA VAL A 198 -24.11 2.35 -17.29
C VAL A 198 -23.45 2.90 -16.03
N LEU A 199 -24.23 3.40 -15.07
CA LEU A 199 -23.73 3.87 -13.78
C LEU A 199 -23.04 2.74 -12.99
N PHE A 200 -23.61 1.54 -13.00
CA PHE A 200 -23.00 0.37 -12.39
C PHE A 200 -21.66 0.01 -13.05
N TRP A 201 -21.57 0.09 -14.37
CA TRP A 201 -20.33 -0.12 -15.10
C TRP A 201 -19.27 0.95 -14.78
N ILE A 202 -19.69 2.22 -14.68
CA ILE A 202 -18.82 3.31 -14.19
C ILE A 202 -18.36 3.03 -12.77
N ALA A 203 -19.22 2.52 -11.88
CA ALA A 203 -18.87 2.14 -10.51
C ALA A 203 -17.70 1.17 -10.47
N LEU A 204 -17.77 0.10 -11.26
CA LEU A 204 -16.70 -0.90 -11.35
C LEU A 204 -15.38 -0.29 -11.83
N ARG A 205 -15.44 0.70 -12.72
CA ARG A 205 -14.26 1.39 -13.23
C ARG A 205 -13.65 2.35 -12.20
N VAL A 206 -14.50 3.05 -11.45
CA VAL A 206 -14.10 3.93 -10.34
C VAL A 206 -13.39 3.11 -9.26
N VAL A 207 -13.94 1.96 -8.87
CA VAL A 207 -13.33 1.04 -7.89
C VAL A 207 -11.87 0.71 -8.22
N ASN A 208 -11.63 0.32 -9.48
CA ASN A 208 -10.27 0.01 -9.96
C ASN A 208 -9.36 1.24 -9.98
N GLY A 209 -9.90 2.41 -10.37
CA GLY A 209 -9.17 3.67 -10.37
C GLY A 209 -8.74 4.12 -8.97
N LEU A 210 -9.65 4.05 -7.98
CA LEU A 210 -9.36 4.42 -6.59
C LEU A 210 -8.28 3.53 -5.99
N MET A 211 -8.30 2.23 -6.29
CA MET A 211 -7.26 1.30 -5.85
C MET A 211 -5.88 1.63 -6.44
N GLN A 212 -5.80 2.04 -7.70
CA GLN A 212 -4.54 2.46 -8.32
C GLN A 212 -4.02 3.75 -7.69
N ILE A 213 -4.90 4.72 -7.45
CA ILE A 213 -4.57 5.96 -6.74
C ILE A 213 -4.00 5.62 -5.36
N GLN A 214 -4.67 4.71 -4.65
CA GLN A 214 -4.23 4.32 -3.32
C GLN A 214 -2.88 3.62 -3.31
N ARG A 215 -2.62 2.74 -4.29
CA ARG A 215 -1.31 2.12 -4.50
C ARG A 215 -0.21 3.16 -4.67
N ARG A 216 -0.47 4.19 -5.49
CA ARG A 216 0.47 5.28 -5.76
C ARG A 216 0.75 6.11 -4.52
N ILE A 217 -0.29 6.46 -3.76
CA ILE A 217 -0.17 7.27 -2.56
C ILE A 217 0.66 6.56 -1.49
N MET A 218 0.49 5.25 -1.33
CA MET A 218 1.16 4.49 -0.28
C MET A 218 2.59 4.03 -0.65
N TYR A 219 3.15 4.49 -1.78
CA TYR A 219 4.50 4.18 -2.26
C TYR A 219 4.88 2.70 -2.04
N VAL A 220 4.03 1.78 -2.51
CA VAL A 220 4.36 0.34 -2.51
C VAL A 220 5.60 0.06 -3.39
N ASP A 221 6.00 1.03 -4.23
CA ASP A 221 6.96 0.82 -5.31
C ASP A 221 8.43 1.24 -5.00
N GLU A 222 8.78 2.10 -4.03
CA GLU A 222 10.21 2.50 -3.80
C GLU A 222 10.56 2.78 -2.31
N PRO A 223 11.57 2.09 -1.73
CA PRO A 223 12.99 2.38 -2.01
C PRO A 223 13.96 1.18 -2.17
N TYR A 224 13.51 -0.03 -2.50
CA TYR A 224 14.44 -1.20 -2.63
C TYR A 224 15.06 -1.41 -4.02
N GLN A 225 14.58 -0.73 -5.07
CA GLN A 225 15.15 -0.89 -6.42
C GLN A 225 16.53 -0.25 -6.58
N GLN A 226 16.89 0.77 -5.79
CA GLN A 226 18.22 1.39 -5.86
C GLN A 226 19.36 0.57 -5.23
N GLN A 227 19.06 -0.44 -4.39
CA GLN A 227 20.09 -1.30 -3.79
C GLN A 227 20.34 -2.59 -4.59
N GLN A 228 19.55 -2.87 -5.64
CA GLN A 228 19.66 -4.08 -6.47
C GLN A 228 19.95 -3.77 -7.95
N GLN A 229 20.74 -2.72 -8.24
CA GLN A 229 21.55 -2.83 -9.46
C GLN A 229 22.65 -3.86 -9.15
N PRO A 230 22.63 -5.05 -9.77
CA PRO A 230 23.76 -5.96 -9.67
C PRO A 230 24.95 -5.20 -10.23
N VAL A 231 25.91 -4.88 -9.38
CA VAL A 231 27.23 -4.45 -9.85
C VAL A 231 27.67 -5.53 -10.83
N PRO A 232 27.95 -5.21 -12.11
CA PRO A 232 28.33 -6.22 -13.08
C PRO A 232 29.52 -7.01 -12.52
N ALA A 233 29.40 -8.34 -12.54
CA ALA A 233 30.30 -9.27 -11.87
C ALA A 233 31.80 -9.08 -12.23
N GLU A 234 32.10 -8.34 -13.29
CA GLU A 234 33.44 -8.00 -13.73
C GLU A 234 34.21 -7.10 -12.73
N SER A 235 33.53 -6.23 -11.96
CA SER A 235 34.25 -5.34 -11.01
C SER A 235 34.63 -6.04 -9.70
N GLN A 236 33.94 -7.12 -9.30
CA GLN A 236 34.27 -7.89 -8.10
C GLN A 236 35.45 -8.83 -8.32
N ILE A 237 35.59 -9.39 -9.53
CA ILE A 237 36.70 -10.28 -9.89
C ILE A 237 38.03 -9.51 -9.92
N HIS A 238 38.05 -8.26 -10.39
CA HIS A 238 39.28 -7.47 -10.45
C HIS A 238 39.74 -6.96 -9.07
N ALA A 239 38.81 -6.70 -8.13
CA ALA A 239 39.15 -6.25 -6.78
C ALA A 239 39.66 -7.40 -5.86
N GLN A 240 39.15 -8.62 -6.02
CA GLN A 240 39.60 -9.78 -5.22
C GLN A 240 40.96 -10.35 -5.65
N VAL A 241 41.31 -10.24 -6.94
CA VAL A 241 42.61 -10.74 -7.43
C VAL A 241 43.77 -9.85 -6.98
N GLN A 242 43.55 -8.54 -6.81
CA GLN A 242 44.61 -7.60 -6.45
C GLN A 242 44.94 -7.56 -4.95
N SER A 243 43.98 -7.91 -4.08
CA SER A 243 44.16 -7.91 -2.62
C SER A 243 44.83 -9.18 -2.07
N SER A 244 44.86 -10.27 -2.83
CA SER A 244 45.41 -11.56 -2.39
C SER A 244 46.92 -11.73 -2.66
N GLN A 245 47.53 -10.89 -3.51
CA GLN A 245 48.97 -10.99 -3.85
C GLN A 245 49.92 -10.25 -2.89
N TYR A 246 49.42 -9.39 -1.98
CA TYR A 246 50.29 -8.58 -1.11
C TYR A 246 50.64 -9.22 0.25
N PHE A 247 50.03 -10.34 0.63
CA PHE A 247 50.12 -10.90 1.99
C PHE A 247 50.94 -12.18 2.12
N LYS A 248 51.87 -12.46 1.20
CA LYS A 248 52.71 -13.65 1.29
C LYS A 248 54.14 -13.35 0.87
N TYR A 249 54.91 -12.70 1.75
CA TYR A 249 56.35 -12.87 1.97
C TYR A 249 56.79 -11.94 3.11
N GLN A 250 56.80 -12.45 4.35
CA GLN A 250 57.67 -11.94 5.41
C GLN A 250 58.12 -13.16 6.21
N GLU A 251 59.33 -13.60 5.90
CA GLU A 251 60.02 -14.77 6.45
C GLU A 251 60.38 -14.62 7.92
N ASP A 252 60.42 -15.76 8.60
CA ASP A 252 60.84 -15.98 9.99
C ASP A 252 62.27 -15.47 10.28
N GLN A 253 62.46 -14.82 11.43
CA GLN A 253 63.77 -14.72 12.10
C GLN A 253 63.60 -14.95 13.61
N PRO A 254 64.38 -15.86 14.24
CA PRO A 254 64.28 -16.13 15.67
C PRO A 254 65.12 -15.16 16.51
N THR A 255 64.61 -14.81 17.67
CA THR A 255 65.32 -14.05 18.72
C THR A 255 66.39 -14.90 19.40
N GLN A 256 67.67 -14.54 19.26
CA GLN A 256 68.76 -14.96 20.16
C GLN A 256 69.92 -13.95 20.11
N GLY A 257 70.44 -13.59 21.28
CA GLY A 257 71.83 -13.13 21.41
C GLY A 257 72.00 -11.72 21.97
N MET A 258 72.52 -11.66 23.19
CA MET A 258 72.91 -10.46 23.93
C MET A 258 74.19 -9.81 23.36
N ILE A 259 74.51 -8.60 23.88
CA ILE A 259 75.85 -7.97 24.06
C ILE A 259 76.24 -6.87 23.04
N GLN A 260 76.28 -5.64 23.56
CA GLN A 260 77.04 -4.45 23.13
C GLN A 260 78.49 -4.56 23.68
N PRO A 261 79.55 -3.77 23.32
CA PRO A 261 79.82 -2.75 22.27
C PRO A 261 81.14 -3.03 21.47
N VAL A 262 81.61 -2.00 20.75
CA VAL A 262 83.03 -1.66 20.39
C VAL A 262 83.52 -2.06 18.99
N PHE A 263 83.85 -1.05 18.17
CA PHE A 263 85.15 -0.75 17.48
C PHE A 263 84.84 0.23 16.31
N ARG A 264 85.23 1.51 16.40
CA ARG A 264 86.45 2.17 15.87
C ARG A 264 86.41 2.52 14.37
N GLU A 265 86.79 3.77 14.15
CA GLU A 265 87.71 4.27 13.11
C GLU A 265 87.24 4.39 11.65
N LEU A 266 87.38 5.65 11.21
CA LEU A 266 87.99 6.12 9.96
C LEU A 266 87.07 6.63 8.84
N LEU A 267 87.29 7.94 8.64
CA LEU A 267 87.22 8.76 7.43
C LEU A 267 85.89 9.45 7.11
#